data_AF-A0A1I7YRW0-F1
#
_entry.id   AF-A0A1I7YRW0-F1
#
_cell.length_a   1.000
_cell.length_b   1.000
_cell.length_c   1.000
_cell.angle_alpha   90.00
_cell.angle_beta   90.00
_cell.angle_gamma   90.00
#
_symmetry.space_group_name_H-M   'P 1'
#
loop_
_entity.id
_entity.type
_entity.pdbx_description
1 polymer ?
#
loop_
_entity_poly.entity_id
_entity_poly.type
_entity_poly.pdbx_seq_one_letter_code
_entity_poly.pdbx_strand_id
1 'polypeptide(L)'
;MIADSQKDFGIEVREYFRVAAGMAEGDASKLYEEKVKPAAARHLPLLVKYLKESGSGFFVKSGVTWVDLLIVEQLNTFKNFQSDILNEYPELDKFIETVRSLPQLKEYVEKRPVTQF
;
A
#
# COMPACT_ATOMS: atom_id res chain seq x y z
N MET A 1 -10.25 6.91 11.31
CA MET A 1 -10.22 7.57 9.99
C MET A 1 -9.48 6.66 8.99
N ILE A 2 -9.57 6.87 7.67
CA ILE A 2 -8.86 6.03 6.65
C ILE A 2 -7.36 5.92 6.98
N ALA A 3 -6.73 7.03 7.35
CA ALA A 3 -5.31 7.06 7.72
C ALA A 3 -4.98 6.19 8.96
N ASP A 4 -5.85 6.17 9.98
CA ASP A 4 -5.65 5.34 11.17
C ASP A 4 -5.75 3.86 10.80
N SER A 5 -6.77 3.49 10.00
CA SER A 5 -6.92 2.12 9.51
C SER A 5 -5.71 1.67 8.68
N GLN A 6 -5.16 2.56 7.86
CA GLN A 6 -3.95 2.28 7.08
C GLN A 6 -2.71 2.10 7.97
N LYS A 7 -2.59 2.93 9.02
CA LYS A 7 -1.50 2.83 9.99
C LYS A 7 -1.58 1.51 10.77
N ASP A 8 -2.76 1.15 11.24
CA ASP A 8 -3.00 -0.09 12.00
C ASP A 8 -2.69 -1.32 11.16
N PHE A 9 -3.17 -1.34 9.90
CA PHE A 9 -2.80 -2.38 8.94
C PHE A 9 -1.28 -2.44 8.72
N GLY A 10 -0.63 -1.29 8.53
CA GLY A 10 0.83 -1.21 8.39
C GLY A 10 1.61 -1.76 9.59
N ILE A 11 1.11 -1.55 10.81
CA ILE A 11 1.70 -2.11 12.04
C ILE A 11 1.53 -3.63 12.07
N GLU A 12 0.35 -4.13 11.73
CA GLU A 12 0.01 -5.56 11.73
C GLU A 12 0.96 -6.38 10.83
N VAL A 13 1.28 -5.85 9.65
CA VAL A 13 2.12 -6.53 8.64
C VAL A 13 3.61 -6.19 8.74
N ARG A 14 4.00 -5.27 9.64
CA ARG A 14 5.38 -4.74 9.72
C ARG A 14 6.43 -5.83 9.94
N GLU A 15 6.11 -6.83 10.74
CA GLU A 15 7.04 -7.91 11.07
C GLU A 15 7.46 -8.68 9.83
N TYR A 16 6.52 -9.00 8.94
CA TYR A 16 6.80 -9.66 7.67
C TYR A 16 7.83 -8.87 6.86
N PHE A 17 7.64 -7.56 6.67
CA PHE A 17 8.58 -6.75 5.88
C PHE A 17 9.98 -6.69 6.48
N ARG A 18 10.09 -6.64 7.81
CA ARG A 18 11.40 -6.66 8.49
C ARG A 18 12.12 -7.98 8.28
N VAL A 19 11.42 -9.11 8.38
CA VAL A 19 12.00 -10.44 8.13
C VAL A 19 12.33 -10.62 6.65
N ALA A 20 11.41 -10.26 5.75
CA ALA A 20 11.59 -10.40 4.31
C ALA A 20 12.76 -9.57 3.75
N ALA A 21 13.10 -8.44 4.37
CA ALA A 21 14.29 -7.65 4.04
C ALA A 21 15.56 -8.02 4.81
N GLY A 22 15.54 -9.08 5.62
CA GLY A 22 16.71 -9.50 6.41
C GLY A 22 17.08 -8.53 7.55
N MET A 23 16.14 -7.67 7.98
CA MET A 23 16.32 -6.74 9.11
C MET A 23 15.90 -7.34 10.46
N ALA A 24 15.34 -8.54 10.44
CA ALA A 24 14.94 -9.31 11.62
C ALA A 24 15.01 -10.81 11.30
N GLU A 25 15.23 -11.63 12.32
CA GLU A 25 15.14 -13.08 12.20
C GLU A 25 13.67 -13.54 12.20
N GLY A 26 13.37 -14.58 11.43
CA GLY A 26 12.03 -15.17 11.37
C GLY A 26 11.77 -15.96 10.09
N ASP A 27 10.54 -16.47 9.96
CA ASP A 27 10.06 -17.16 8.76
C ASP A 27 9.10 -16.23 7.99
N ALA A 28 9.61 -15.60 6.92
CA ALA A 28 8.84 -14.68 6.09
C ALA A 28 7.64 -15.37 5.43
N SER A 29 7.78 -16.63 5.00
CA SER A 29 6.70 -17.38 4.36
C SER A 29 5.57 -17.66 5.36
N LYS A 30 5.91 -18.07 6.58
CA LYS A 30 4.92 -18.26 7.65
C LYS A 30 4.21 -16.95 8.01
N LEU A 31 4.96 -15.86 8.19
CA LEU A 31 4.38 -14.53 8.47
C LEU A 31 3.46 -14.05 7.34
N TYR A 32 3.81 -14.35 6.09
CA TYR A 32 2.98 -14.01 4.95
C TYR A 32 1.63 -14.74 4.98
N GLU A 33 1.65 -16.06 5.16
CA GLU A 33 0.44 -16.89 5.20
C GLU A 33 -0.45 -16.59 6.42
N GLU A 34 0.14 -16.46 7.61
CA GLU A 34 -0.60 -16.35 8.87
C GLU A 34 -1.03 -14.92 9.23
N LYS A 35 -0.29 -13.91 8.78
CA LYS A 35 -0.57 -12.50 9.13
C LYS A 35 -0.93 -11.66 7.92
N VAL A 36 -0.07 -11.64 6.91
CA VAL A 36 -0.21 -10.69 5.79
C VAL A 36 -1.44 -10.99 4.95
N LYS A 37 -1.63 -12.24 4.51
CA LYS A 37 -2.79 -12.62 3.69
C LYS A 37 -4.13 -12.31 4.39
N PRO A 38 -4.37 -12.74 5.65
CA PRO A 38 -5.60 -12.40 6.36
C PRO A 38 -5.79 -10.89 6.55
N ALA A 39 -4.72 -10.16 6.88
CA ALA A 39 -4.80 -8.71 7.06
C ALA A 39 -5.15 -8.00 5.75
N ALA A 40 -4.51 -8.36 4.64
CA ALA A 40 -4.76 -7.80 3.33
C ALA A 40 -6.18 -8.11 2.83
N ALA A 41 -6.64 -9.36 2.99
CA ALA A 41 -8.01 -9.76 2.64
C ALA A 41 -9.07 -8.98 3.42
N ARG A 42 -8.75 -8.50 4.63
CA ARG A 42 -9.63 -7.63 5.42
C ARG A 42 -9.57 -6.17 4.97
N HIS A 43 -8.38 -5.67 4.65
CA HIS A 43 -8.10 -4.24 4.51
C HIS A 43 -8.23 -3.74 3.07
N LEU A 44 -7.70 -4.46 2.08
CA LEU A 44 -7.67 -4.03 0.68
C LEU A 44 -9.09 -3.82 0.08
N PRO A 45 -10.10 -4.67 0.37
CA PRO A 45 -11.46 -4.41 -0.09
C PRO A 45 -12.06 -3.10 0.44
N LEU A 46 -11.68 -2.69 1.66
CA LEU A 46 -12.13 -1.42 2.25
C LEU A 46 -11.54 -0.23 1.49
N LEU A 47 -10.26 -0.31 1.10
CA LEU A 47 -9.62 0.73 0.29
C LEU A 47 -10.32 0.86 -1.07
N VAL A 48 -10.61 -0.25 -1.75
CA VAL A 48 -11.35 -0.25 -3.00
C VAL A 48 -12.73 0.39 -2.83
N LYS A 49 -13.45 0.05 -1.74
CA LYS A 49 -14.72 0.66 -1.40
C LYS A 49 -14.60 2.18 -1.24
N TYR A 50 -13.64 2.67 -0.46
CA TYR A 50 -13.46 4.11 -0.24
C TYR A 50 -13.09 4.88 -1.50
N LEU A 51 -12.24 4.31 -2.37
CA LEU A 51 -11.93 4.91 -3.67
C LEU A 51 -13.18 5.03 -4.55
N LYS A 52 -14.02 3.99 -4.61
CA LYS A 52 -15.28 3.99 -5.35
C LYS A 52 -16.26 5.01 -4.79
N GLU A 53 -16.41 5.09 -3.47
CA GLU A 53 -17.30 6.04 -2.80
C GLU A 53 -16.87 7.50 -3.01
N SER A 54 -15.56 7.77 -3.07
CA SER A 54 -15.06 9.11 -3.37
C SER A 54 -15.40 9.56 -4.79
N GLY A 55 -15.27 8.66 -5.78
CA GLY A 55 -15.51 8.95 -7.19
C GLY A 55 -14.52 9.92 -7.84
N SER A 56 -13.48 10.36 -7.11
CA SER A 56 -12.50 11.35 -7.56
C SER A 56 -11.23 10.76 -8.18
N GLY A 57 -11.03 9.44 -8.04
CA GLY A 57 -9.74 8.79 -8.26
C GLY A 57 -8.79 8.85 -7.05
N PHE A 58 -9.18 9.52 -5.97
CA PHE A 58 -8.49 9.62 -4.69
C PHE A 58 -9.40 9.14 -3.55
N PHE A 59 -8.87 9.06 -2.33
CA PHE A 59 -9.63 8.58 -1.17
C PHE A 59 -10.67 9.56 -0.63
N VAL A 60 -10.63 10.83 -1.06
CA VAL A 60 -11.62 11.84 -0.68
C VAL A 60 -12.12 12.62 -1.88
N LYS A 61 -13.38 13.05 -1.85
CA LYS A 61 -14.04 13.71 -2.99
C LYS A 61 -13.37 15.02 -3.43
N SER A 62 -12.66 15.70 -2.52
CA SER A 62 -11.95 16.95 -2.79
C SER A 62 -10.66 16.78 -3.60
N GLY A 63 -10.25 15.54 -3.90
CA GLY A 63 -9.02 15.24 -4.64
C GLY A 63 -7.90 14.74 -3.74
N VAL A 64 -6.65 14.91 -4.20
CA VAL A 64 -5.46 14.37 -3.54
C VAL A 64 -5.24 14.94 -2.14
N THR A 65 -4.87 14.07 -1.21
CA THR A 65 -4.46 14.39 0.16
C THR A 65 -3.21 13.60 0.54
N TRP A 66 -2.65 13.91 1.70
CA TRP A 66 -1.53 13.13 2.25
C TRP A 66 -1.89 11.67 2.52
N VAL A 67 -3.18 11.33 2.67
CA VAL A 67 -3.67 9.96 2.87
C VAL A 67 -3.42 9.12 1.62
N ASP A 68 -3.59 9.71 0.44
CA ASP A 68 -3.32 9.04 -0.83
C ASP A 68 -1.84 8.67 -0.94
N LEU A 69 -0.94 9.57 -0.52
CA LEU A 69 0.51 9.32 -0.51
C LEU A 69 0.88 8.19 0.46
N LEU A 70 0.31 8.21 1.67
CA LEU A 70 0.52 7.18 2.68
C LEU A 70 0.15 5.78 2.15
N ILE A 71 -1.01 5.68 1.52
CA ILE A 71 -1.53 4.41 1.01
C ILE A 71 -0.71 3.94 -0.20
N VAL A 72 -0.38 4.84 -1.14
CA VAL A 72 0.44 4.49 -2.30
C VAL A 72 1.82 3.97 -1.91
N GLU A 73 2.52 4.62 -0.98
CA GLU A 73 3.84 4.13 -0.57
C GLU A 73 3.74 2.73 0.03
N GLN A 74 2.76 2.49 0.91
CA GLN A 74 2.60 1.17 1.52
C GLN A 74 2.22 0.09 0.50
N LEU A 75 1.32 0.38 -0.45
CA LEU A 75 0.98 -0.56 -1.52
C LEU A 75 2.17 -0.85 -2.44
N ASN A 76 3.03 0.13 -2.70
CA ASN A 76 4.27 -0.10 -3.45
C ASN A 76 5.25 -1.00 -2.69
N THR A 77 5.39 -0.80 -1.37
CA THR A 77 6.16 -1.73 -0.54
C THR A 77 5.61 -3.15 -0.68
N PHE A 78 4.28 -3.34 -0.62
CA PHE A 78 3.68 -4.65 -0.89
C PHE A 78 4.07 -5.20 -2.26
N LYS A 79 3.96 -4.42 -3.33
CA LYS A 79 4.32 -4.87 -4.69
C LYS A 79 5.80 -5.30 -4.80
N ASN A 80 6.70 -4.63 -4.08
CA ASN A 80 8.13 -4.96 -4.11
C ASN A 80 8.45 -6.31 -3.48
N PHE A 81 7.72 -6.71 -2.43
CA PHE A 81 7.95 -7.97 -1.74
C PHE A 81 7.07 -9.11 -2.26
N GLN A 82 5.83 -8.79 -2.64
CA GLN A 82 4.81 -9.77 -2.95
C GLN A 82 3.75 -9.17 -3.89
N SER A 83 4.09 -9.15 -5.18
CA SER A 83 3.30 -8.47 -6.22
C SER A 83 1.91 -9.06 -6.45
N ASP A 84 1.74 -10.35 -6.16
CA ASP A 84 0.48 -11.08 -6.37
C ASP A 84 -0.66 -10.61 -5.44
N ILE A 85 -0.34 -10.00 -4.29
CA ILE A 85 -1.34 -9.59 -3.30
C ILE A 85 -2.34 -8.55 -3.83
N LEU A 86 -1.97 -7.80 -4.88
CA LEU A 86 -2.83 -6.80 -5.51
C LEU A 86 -3.53 -7.31 -6.77
N ASN A 87 -3.25 -8.53 -7.25
CA ASN A 87 -3.82 -9.04 -8.50
C ASN A 87 -5.35 -9.09 -8.49
N GLU A 88 -5.96 -9.26 -7.31
CA GLU A 88 -7.41 -9.28 -7.13
C GLU A 88 -8.03 -7.87 -7.03
N TYR A 89 -7.20 -6.82 -7.00
CA TYR A 89 -7.60 -5.44 -6.72
C TYR A 89 -7.06 -4.46 -7.79
N PRO A 90 -7.44 -4.60 -9.08
CA PRO A 90 -6.93 -3.75 -10.16
C PRO A 90 -7.24 -2.26 -9.96
N GLU A 91 -8.27 -1.91 -9.18
CA GLU A 91 -8.56 -0.52 -8.79
C GLU A 91 -7.43 0.10 -7.97
N LEU A 92 -6.73 -0.69 -7.15
CA LEU A 92 -5.59 -0.21 -6.36
C LEU A 92 -4.36 0.02 -7.22
N ASP A 93 -4.14 -0.81 -8.24
CA ASP A 93 -3.08 -0.57 -9.23
C ASP A 93 -3.32 0.74 -9.99
N LYS A 94 -4.54 0.94 -10.49
CA LYS A 94 -4.94 2.20 -11.14
C LYS A 94 -4.77 3.40 -10.22
N PHE A 95 -5.08 3.25 -8.94
CA PHE A 95 -4.88 4.31 -7.95
C PHE A 95 -3.39 4.65 -7.77
N ILE A 96 -2.52 3.64 -7.64
CA ILE A 96 -1.06 3.84 -7.55
C ILE A 96 -0.56 4.62 -8.76
N GLU A 97 -0.96 4.24 -9.97
CA GLU A 97 -0.60 4.93 -11.21
C GLU A 97 -1.11 6.38 -11.22
N THR A 98 -2.36 6.60 -10.82
CA THR A 98 -2.99 7.93 -10.78
C THR A 98 -2.20 8.88 -9.89
N VAL A 99 -1.90 8.47 -8.65
CA VAL A 99 -1.13 9.30 -7.72
C VAL A 99 0.31 9.51 -8.21
N ARG A 100 0.99 8.47 -8.70
CA ARG A 100 2.37 8.58 -9.20
C ARG A 100 2.50 9.41 -10.47
N SER A 101 1.42 9.55 -11.24
CA SER A 101 1.37 10.41 -12.42
C SER A 101 1.25 11.90 -12.10
N LEU A 102 1.02 12.27 -10.83
CA LEU A 102 0.91 13.68 -10.42
C LEU A 102 2.21 14.42 -10.77
N PRO A 103 2.14 15.54 -11.52
CA PRO A 103 3.33 16.27 -11.98
C PRO A 103 4.28 16.67 -10.84
N GLN A 104 3.73 16.99 -9.66
CA GLN A 104 4.55 17.37 -8.50
C GLN A 104 5.29 16.18 -7.86
N LEU A 105 4.84 14.94 -8.07
CA LEU A 105 5.47 13.74 -7.51
C LEU A 105 6.41 13.06 -8.49
N LYS A 106 6.17 13.20 -9.79
CA LYS A 106 6.93 12.50 -10.83
C LYS A 106 8.44 12.73 -10.71
N GLU A 107 8.86 13.98 -10.56
CA GLU A 107 10.29 14.32 -10.41
C GLU A 107 10.90 13.70 -9.14
N TYR A 108 10.16 13.69 -8.02
CA TYR A 108 10.64 13.09 -6.78
C TYR A 108 10.76 11.57 -6.88
N VAL A 109 9.74 10.90 -7.44
CA VAL A 109 9.74 9.44 -7.59
C VAL A 109 10.87 8.97 -8.50
N GLU A 110 11.20 9.73 -9.55
CA GLU A 110 12.32 9.42 -10.45
C GLU A 110 13.70 9.65 -9.82
N LYS A 111 13.85 10.66 -8.96
CA LYS A 111 15.15 11.06 -8.38
C LYS A 111 15.44 10.45 -7.00
N ARG A 112 14.43 9.96 -6.28
CA ARG A 112 14.63 9.42 -4.93
C ARG A 112 15.54 8.19 -4.95
N PRO A 113 16.36 7.97 -3.91
CA PRO A 113 17.15 6.75 -3.81
C PRO A 113 16.27 5.50 -3.88
N VAL A 114 16.75 4.47 -4.59
CA VAL A 114 16.09 3.17 -4.61
C VAL A 114 16.42 2.44 -3.32
N THR A 115 15.41 2.27 -2.45
CA THR A 115 15.49 1.49 -1.21
C THR A 115 14.51 0.32 -1.27
N GLN A 116 14.69 -0.68 -0.39
CA GLN A 116 13.78 -1.83 -0.29
C GLN A 116 12.39 -1.43 0.21
N PHE A 117 12.33 -0.51 1.19
CA PHE A 117 11.14 0.21 1.68
C PHE A 117 11.57 1.40 2.55
#